data_AF-A0A7W4BYY7-F1
#
_entry.id   AF-A0A7W4BYY7-F1
#
_cell.length_a   1.000
_cell.length_b   1.000
_cell.length_c   1.000
_cell.angle_alpha   90.00
_cell.angle_beta   90.00
_cell.angle_gamma   90.00
#
_symmetry.space_group_name_H-M   'P 1'
#
loop_
_entity.id
_entity.type
_entity.pdbx_description
1 polymer ?
#
loop_
_entity_poly.entity_id
_entity_poly.type
_entity_poly.pdbx_seq_one_letter_code
_entity_poly.pdbx_strand_id
1 'polypeptide(L)'
;MINTLSPRITALSLKCIALLSLISLSGCTSMGIEPWVKPYERQNLADPIMRMNRHPSASMHVAHVLEGRESSRGAEGTGGGGCGCN
;
A
#
# COMPACT_ATOMS: atom_id res chain seq x y z
N MET A 1 27.76 37.15 22.97
CA MET A 1 26.61 37.98 23.41
C MET A 1 25.32 37.50 22.72
N ILE A 2 24.77 36.33 23.07
CA ILE A 2 23.50 35.87 22.43
C ILE A 2 22.53 35.14 23.40
N ASN A 3 22.95 34.68 24.58
CA ASN A 3 22.16 33.68 25.33
C ASN A 3 21.53 34.16 26.65
N THR A 4 20.69 35.18 26.60
CA THR A 4 19.68 35.38 27.67
C THR A 4 18.33 35.80 27.09
N LEU A 5 17.75 34.98 26.21
CA LEU A 5 16.30 35.05 26.00
C LEU A 5 15.60 34.53 27.26
N SER A 6 14.62 35.27 27.75
CA SER A 6 13.90 34.93 28.99
C SER A 6 13.19 33.57 28.85
N PRO A 7 13.08 32.79 29.94
CA PRO A 7 12.51 31.44 29.91
C PRO A 7 11.05 31.39 29.45
N ARG A 8 10.35 32.53 29.54
CA ARG A 8 8.97 32.68 29.05
C ARG A 8 8.91 32.79 27.53
N ILE A 9 9.89 33.43 26.90
CA ILE A 9 9.95 33.60 25.44
C ILE A 9 10.35 32.28 24.77
N THR A 10 11.30 31.54 25.34
CA THR A 10 11.68 30.22 24.84
C THR A 10 10.53 29.22 24.97
N ALA A 11 9.81 29.20 26.09
CA ALA A 11 8.63 28.36 26.27
C ALA A 11 7.50 28.69 25.28
N LEU A 12 7.29 29.98 24.97
CA LEU A 12 6.30 30.41 23.97
C LEU A 12 6.72 29.97 22.55
N SER A 13 8.00 30.12 22.21
CA SER A 13 8.54 29.70 20.92
C SER A 13 8.41 28.20 20.68
N LEU A 14 8.68 27.37 21.70
CA LEU A 14 8.50 25.91 21.62
C LEU A 14 7.03 25.53 21.38
N LYS A 15 6.10 26.21 22.05
CA LYS A 15 4.65 25.98 21.86
C LYS A 15 4.21 26.34 20.43
N CYS A 16 4.71 27.44 19.89
CA CYS A 16 4.42 27.84 18.51
C CYS A 16 4.98 26.83 17.50
N ILE A 17 6.20 26.34 17.69
CA ILE A 17 6.81 25.32 16.83
C ILE A 17 6.00 24.02 16.90
N ALA A 18 5.59 23.60 18.11
CA ALA A 18 4.75 22.42 18.29
C ALA A 18 3.41 22.57 17.54
N LEU A 19 2.71 23.70 17.70
CA LEU A 19 1.47 23.98 16.98
C LEU A 19 1.63 23.96 15.46
N LEU A 20 2.71 24.54 14.94
CA LEU A 20 3.00 24.57 13.50
C LEU A 20 3.28 23.15 12.95
N SER A 21 3.94 22.31 13.75
CA SER A 21 4.21 20.91 13.37
C SER A 21 2.93 20.06 13.28
N LEU A 22 1.96 20.29 14.17
CA LEU A 22 0.67 19.59 14.15
C LEU A 22 -0.15 19.94 12.90
N ILE A 23 -0.16 21.21 12.48
CA ILE A 23 -0.91 21.66 11.29
C ILE A 23 -0.27 21.12 9.99
N SER A 24 1.06 20.92 9.99
CA SER A 24 1.76 20.40 8.81
C SER A 24 1.44 18.92 8.52
N LEU A 25 0.95 18.17 9.51
CA LEU A 25 0.61 16.75 9.35
C LEU A 25 -0.77 16.50 8.74
N SER A 26 -1.67 17.50 8.70
CA SER A 26 -3.05 17.35 8.19
C SER A 26 -3.19 17.56 6.67
N GLY A 27 -2.10 17.68 5.93
CA GLY A 27 -2.13 18.05 4.49
C GLY A 27 -2.82 17.04 3.58
N CYS A 28 -2.66 15.74 3.82
CA CYS A 28 -3.12 14.71 2.87
C CYS A 28 -4.60 14.34 2.98
N THR A 29 -5.22 14.56 4.14
CA THR A 29 -6.64 14.20 4.37
C THR A 29 -7.59 15.40 4.22
N SER A 30 -7.08 16.63 4.34
CA SER A 30 -7.88 17.86 4.32
C SER A 30 -7.92 18.54 2.94
N MET A 31 -7.04 18.18 2.02
CA MET A 31 -7.25 18.48 0.60
C MET A 31 -8.41 17.58 0.17
N GLY A 32 -9.57 18.15 -0.15
CA GLY A 32 -10.78 17.45 -0.61
C GLY A 32 -10.62 16.75 -1.96
N ILE A 33 -9.49 16.08 -2.16
CA ILE A 33 -9.24 15.17 -3.25
C ILE A 33 -9.96 13.87 -2.90
N GLU A 34 -10.93 13.48 -3.73
CA GLU A 34 -11.50 12.14 -3.66
C GLU A 34 -10.49 11.22 -4.36
N PRO A 35 -9.76 10.34 -3.65
CA PRO A 35 -8.75 9.49 -4.27
C PRO A 35 -9.36 8.40 -5.18
N TRP A 36 -10.69 8.27 -5.21
CA TRP A 36 -11.43 7.28 -5.98
C TRP A 36 -12.15 7.91 -7.17
N VAL A 37 -12.22 7.13 -8.25
CA VAL A 37 -13.00 7.46 -9.44
C VAL A 37 -14.41 6.90 -9.28
N LYS A 38 -15.42 7.56 -9.85
CA LYS A 38 -16.81 7.11 -9.79
C LYS A 38 -16.95 5.69 -10.36
N PRO A 39 -17.86 4.85 -9.84
CA PRO A 39 -17.96 3.44 -10.23
C PRO A 39 -18.01 3.17 -11.74
N TYR A 40 -18.68 4.04 -12.49
CA TYR A 40 -18.90 3.96 -13.93
C TYR A 40 -17.81 4.65 -14.76
N GLU A 41 -16.77 5.20 -14.15
CA GLU A 41 -15.59 5.73 -14.83
C GLU A 41 -14.37 4.83 -14.59
N ARG A 42 -14.49 3.83 -13.70
CA ARG A 42 -13.41 2.89 -13.36
C ARG A 42 -12.86 2.13 -14.56
N GLN A 43 -13.66 1.89 -15.61
CA GLN A 43 -13.16 1.25 -16.83
C GLN A 43 -12.11 2.08 -17.56
N ASN A 44 -12.09 3.41 -17.38
CA ASN A 44 -11.11 4.28 -18.03
C ASN A 44 -9.75 4.29 -17.31
N LEU A 45 -9.73 3.88 -16.03
CA LEU A 45 -8.53 3.69 -15.23
C LEU A 45 -7.97 2.27 -15.34
N ALA A 46 -8.83 1.28 -15.63
CA ALA A 46 -8.44 -0.11 -15.74
C ALA A 46 -7.75 -0.38 -17.09
N ASP A 47 -6.43 -0.28 -17.12
CA ASP A 47 -5.66 -0.62 -18.31
C ASP A 47 -5.79 -2.11 -18.68
N PRO A 48 -5.73 -2.48 -19.97
CA PRO A 48 -5.77 -3.88 -20.38
C PRO A 48 -4.64 -4.74 -19.81
N ILE A 49 -3.59 -4.14 -19.23
CA ILE A 49 -2.48 -4.83 -18.55
C ILE A 49 -2.86 -5.34 -17.17
N MET A 50 -3.83 -4.70 -16.51
CA MET A 50 -4.32 -5.10 -15.18
C MET A 50 -5.28 -6.30 -15.23
N ARG A 51 -5.51 -6.90 -16.42
CA ARG A 51 -6.35 -8.09 -16.56
C ARG A 51 -5.68 -9.26 -15.84
N MET A 52 -6.39 -9.86 -14.88
CA MET A 52 -5.92 -10.99 -14.06
C MET A 52 -5.38 -12.18 -14.85
N ASN A 53 -5.85 -12.38 -16.08
CA ASN A 53 -5.32 -13.40 -16.97
C ASN A 53 -5.14 -12.86 -18.39
N ARG A 54 -4.15 -11.97 -18.56
CA ARG A 54 -3.80 -11.44 -19.89
C ARG A 54 -3.15 -12.50 -20.79
N HIS A 55 -2.33 -13.36 -20.21
CA HIS A 55 -1.59 -14.39 -20.93
C HIS A 55 -1.82 -15.75 -20.27
N PRO A 56 -2.76 -16.56 -20.78
CA PRO A 56 -3.13 -17.82 -20.15
C PRO A 56 -1.97 -18.80 -20.06
N SER A 57 -1.07 -18.83 -21.05
CA SER A 57 0.14 -19.67 -20.97
C SER A 57 1.05 -19.29 -19.81
N ALA A 58 1.23 -17.99 -19.55
CA ALA A 58 2.06 -17.51 -18.45
C ALA A 58 1.38 -17.73 -17.10
N SER A 59 0.06 -17.50 -17.00
CA SER A 59 -0.68 -17.76 -15.75
C SER A 59 -0.66 -19.24 -15.38
N MET A 60 -0.81 -20.13 -16.35
CA MET A 60 -0.74 -21.59 -16.12
C MET A 60 0.66 -22.03 -15.72
N HIS A 61 1.71 -21.44 -16.30
CA HIS A 61 3.08 -21.72 -15.88
C HIS A 61 3.33 -21.31 -14.41
N VAL A 62 2.88 -20.13 -14.01
CA VAL A 62 2.98 -19.65 -12.62
C VAL A 62 2.18 -20.56 -11.68
N ALA A 63 0.96 -20.94 -12.07
CA ALA A 63 0.12 -21.86 -11.29
C ALA A 63 0.80 -23.22 -11.09
N HIS A 64 1.41 -23.79 -12.14
CA HIS A 64 2.14 -25.05 -12.05
C HIS A 64 3.34 -24.98 -11.08
N VAL A 65 4.11 -23.89 -11.12
CA VAL A 65 5.21 -23.67 -10.18
C VAL A 65 4.72 -23.52 -8.74
N LEU A 66 3.63 -22.77 -8.54
CA LEU A 66 3.02 -22.58 -7.22
C LEU A 66 2.47 -23.89 -6.67
N GLU A 67 1.80 -24.69 -7.51
CA GLU A 67 1.32 -26.02 -7.14
C GLU A 67 2.48 -26.89 -6.63
N GLY A 68 3.60 -26.99 -7.35
CA GLY A 68 4.77 -27.73 -6.88
C GLY A 68 5.35 -27.22 -5.55
N ARG A 69 5.33 -25.91 -5.31
CA ARG A 69 5.87 -25.28 -4.08
C ARG A 69 4.92 -25.40 -2.89
N GLU A 70 3.61 -25.34 -3.15
CA GLU A 70 2.56 -25.29 -2.13
C GLU A 70 1.84 -26.64 -1.97
N SER A 71 2.25 -27.68 -2.70
CA SER A 71 1.72 -29.05 -2.59
C SER A 71 1.71 -29.58 -1.15
N SER A 72 2.64 -29.15 -0.29
CA SER A 72 2.65 -29.54 1.14
C SER A 72 1.55 -28.91 1.99
N ARG A 73 0.95 -27.83 1.52
CA ARG A 73 -0.08 -27.05 2.21
C ARG A 73 -1.48 -27.25 1.63
N GLY A 74 -1.64 -28.14 0.66
CA GLY A 74 -2.84 -28.23 -0.16
C GLY A 74 -2.74 -27.28 -1.34
N ALA A 75 -2.11 -27.73 -2.42
CA ALA A 75 -2.19 -27.06 -3.72
C ALA A 75 -3.64 -27.04 -4.24
N GLU A 76 -3.92 -26.18 -5.22
CA GLU A 76 -5.25 -26.00 -5.81
C GLU A 76 -5.65 -27.22 -6.66
N GLY A 77 -6.10 -28.30 -5.99
CA GLY A 77 -6.48 -29.55 -6.64
C GLY A 77 -6.29 -30.77 -5.74
N THR A 78 -6.47 -31.96 -6.30
CA THR A 78 -6.33 -33.25 -5.58
C THR A 78 -4.87 -33.67 -5.38
N GLY A 79 -3.92 -33.02 -6.07
CA GLY A 79 -2.48 -33.29 -6.01
C GLY A 79 -1.73 -32.56 -4.89
N GLY A 80 -2.42 -31.74 -4.08
CA GLY A 80 -1.85 -30.97 -2.98
C GLY A 80 -1.52 -31.78 -1.73
N GLY A 81 -0.66 -32.78 -1.83
CA GLY A 81 -0.13 -33.53 -0.68
C GLY A 81 1.40 -33.38 -0.57
N GLY A 82 1.89 -33.04 0.62
CA GLY A 82 3.32 -32.85 0.88
C GLY A 82 4.22 -34.06 0.60
N CYS A 83 5.52 -33.75 0.49
CA CYS A 83 6.67 -34.49 -0.08
C CYS A 83 7.04 -34.14 -1.53
N GLY A 84 6.15 -33.47 -2.28
CA GLY A 84 6.45 -33.08 -3.67
C GLY A 84 6.50 -34.25 -4.64
N CYS A 85 5.87 -35.36 -4.28
CA CYS A 85 5.85 -36.60 -5.05
C CYS A 85 4.53 -36.69 -5.86
N ASN A 86 4.32 -35.79 -6.82
CA ASN A 86 3.38 -36.03 -7.94
C ASN A 86 4.12 -36.69 -9.09
#